data_AF-A0A946K4S1-F1
#
_entry.id   AF-A0A946K4S1-F1
#
_cell.length_a   1.000
_cell.length_b   1.000
_cell.length_c   1.000
_cell.angle_alpha   90.00
_cell.angle_beta   90.00
_cell.angle_gamma   90.00
#
_symmetry.space_group_name_H-M   'P 1'
#
loop_
_entity.id
_entity.type
_entity.pdbx_description
1 polymer ?
#
loop_
_entity_poly.entity_id
_entity_poly.type
_entity_poly.pdbx_seq_one_letter_code
_entity_poly.pdbx_strand_id
1 'polypeptide(L)'
;AAKFTKGLQELHIKSSINHFGCSLHPFKLLKHLTPDIVKLDGSFANEIEKNEEKREELVEMIRSLQASGVLTAISGVEDPSTLPTLFMTGINYIQGNYISEPLDDLDYDFSSEGL
;
A
#
# COMPACT_ATOMS: atom_id res chain seq x y z
N ALA A 1 4.46 18.13 -9.66
CA ALA A 1 4.48 16.67 -9.46
C ALA A 1 4.96 15.91 -10.70
N ALA A 2 4.25 15.95 -11.84
CA ALA A 2 4.60 15.11 -13.01
C ALA A 2 6.02 15.32 -13.57
N LYS A 3 6.49 16.57 -13.68
CA LYS A 3 7.87 16.85 -14.09
C LYS A 3 8.91 16.28 -13.11
N PHE A 4 8.60 16.29 -11.82
CA PHE A 4 9.50 15.80 -10.77
C PHE A 4 9.58 14.27 -10.79
N THR A 5 8.44 13.57 -10.85
CA THR A 5 8.42 12.10 -10.93
C THR A 5 9.08 11.59 -12.21
N LYS A 6 8.91 12.29 -13.34
CA LYS A 6 9.62 11.96 -14.58
C LYS A 6 11.15 12.09 -14.41
N GLY A 7 11.61 13.14 -13.74
CA GLY A 7 13.04 13.31 -13.43
C GLY A 7 13.58 12.19 -12.53
N LEU A 8 12.80 11.71 -11.55
CA LEU A 8 13.19 10.55 -10.73
C LEU A 8 13.31 9.27 -11.58
N GLN A 9 12.37 9.05 -12.50
CA GLN A 9 12.38 7.89 -13.40
C GLN A 9 13.63 7.90 -14.31
N GLU A 10 14.01 9.06 -14.85
CA GLU A 10 15.24 9.22 -15.65
C GLU A 10 16.51 8.90 -14.85
N LEU A 11 16.45 8.97 -13.51
CA LEU A 11 17.53 8.61 -12.58
C LEU A 11 17.41 7.18 -12.04
N HIS A 12 16.46 6.38 -12.54
CA HIS A 12 16.15 5.04 -12.02
C HIS A 12 15.73 5.01 -10.54
N ILE A 13 15.17 6.12 -10.03
CA ILE A 13 14.63 6.23 -8.68
C ILE A 13 13.14 5.94 -8.71
N LYS A 14 12.70 4.99 -7.88
CA LYS A 14 11.28 4.66 -7.72
C LYS A 14 10.54 5.73 -6.92
N SER A 15 9.28 5.93 -7.24
CA SER A 15 8.38 6.89 -6.60
C SER A 15 7.17 6.20 -5.97
N SER A 16 6.69 6.75 -4.86
CA SER A 16 5.50 6.27 -4.17
C SER A 16 4.50 7.41 -3.92
N ILE A 17 3.21 7.08 -3.97
CA ILE A 17 2.13 7.94 -3.46
C ILE A 17 1.65 7.33 -2.14
N ASN A 18 1.75 8.10 -1.06
CA ASN A 18 1.30 7.71 0.28
C ASN A 18 -0.09 8.27 0.59
N HIS A 19 -0.80 7.63 1.54
CA HIS A 19 -2.17 7.98 1.94
C HIS A 19 -3.18 7.90 0.78
N PHE A 20 -3.00 6.93 -0.11
CA PHE A 20 -3.90 6.73 -1.24
C PHE A 20 -5.26 6.20 -0.76
N GLY A 21 -6.34 6.69 -1.38
CA GLY A 21 -7.72 6.31 -1.06
C GLY A 21 -8.49 7.34 -0.24
N CYS A 22 -7.82 8.29 0.42
CA CYS A 22 -8.49 9.31 1.26
C CYS A 22 -9.13 10.47 0.48
N SER A 23 -8.80 10.63 -0.81
CA SER A 23 -9.38 11.69 -1.64
C SER A 23 -10.67 11.22 -2.33
N LEU A 24 -11.58 12.14 -2.68
CA LEU A 24 -12.80 11.84 -3.44
C LEU A 24 -12.57 11.07 -4.76
N HIS A 25 -11.43 11.29 -5.41
CA HIS A 25 -11.11 10.67 -6.71
C HIS A 25 -9.61 10.33 -6.83
N PRO A 26 -9.12 9.31 -6.11
CA PRO A 26 -7.69 9.06 -5.99
C PRO A 26 -7.08 8.60 -7.34
N PHE A 27 -7.83 7.85 -8.14
CA PHE A 27 -7.42 7.43 -9.48
C PHE A 27 -7.26 8.57 -10.49
N LYS A 28 -7.84 9.77 -10.26
CA LYS A 28 -7.57 10.93 -11.14
C LYS A 28 -6.09 11.32 -11.09
N LEU A 29 -5.43 11.14 -9.95
CA LEU A 29 -4.01 11.43 -9.81
C LEU A 29 -3.15 10.51 -10.68
N LEU A 30 -3.54 9.24 -10.79
CA LEU A 30 -2.84 8.23 -11.59
C LEU A 30 -2.95 8.44 -13.11
N LYS A 31 -3.87 9.31 -13.56
CA LYS A 31 -3.91 9.74 -14.97
C LYS A 31 -2.79 10.71 -15.34
N HIS A 32 -2.17 11.33 -14.34
CA HIS A 32 -1.14 12.37 -14.52
C HIS A 32 0.20 11.98 -13.91
N LEU A 33 0.23 11.00 -13.00
CA LEU A 33 1.42 10.47 -12.35
C LEU A 33 1.43 8.95 -12.49
N THR A 34 2.58 8.40 -12.88
CA THR A 34 2.82 6.95 -12.93
C THR A 34 3.81 6.60 -11.81
N PRO A 35 3.36 6.46 -10.55
CA PRO A 35 4.25 6.01 -9.49
C PRO A 35 4.66 4.55 -9.72
N ASP A 36 5.64 4.07 -8.97
CA ASP A 36 6.03 2.66 -8.94
C ASP A 36 5.25 1.91 -7.86
N ILE A 37 4.95 2.61 -6.77
CA ILE A 37 4.26 2.08 -5.60
C ILE A 37 3.10 3.02 -5.23
N VAL A 38 1.97 2.43 -4.85
CA VAL A 38 0.88 3.13 -4.18
C VAL A 38 0.72 2.55 -2.78
N LYS A 39 0.93 3.41 -1.78
CA LYS A 39 0.75 3.06 -0.38
C LYS A 39 -0.61 3.59 0.11
N LEU A 40 -1.53 2.66 0.33
CA LEU A 40 -2.86 2.91 0.85
C LEU A 40 -2.78 3.43 2.29
N ASP A 41 -3.77 4.24 2.65
CA ASP A 41 -3.89 4.79 3.99
C ASP A 41 -4.18 3.71 5.05
N GLY A 42 -3.69 3.90 6.28
CA GLY A 42 -3.89 2.92 7.34
C GLY A 42 -5.32 2.81 7.85
N SER A 43 -6.20 3.77 7.54
CA SER A 43 -7.63 3.66 7.82
C SER A 43 -8.26 2.40 7.20
N PHE A 44 -7.81 1.98 6.02
CA PHE A 44 -8.30 0.74 5.40
C PHE A 44 -7.97 -0.50 6.24
N ALA A 45 -6.76 -0.62 6.80
CA ALA A 45 -6.37 -1.75 7.64
C ALA A 45 -7.24 -1.87 8.91
N ASN A 46 -7.73 -0.74 9.44
CA ASN A 46 -8.58 -0.71 10.64
C ASN A 46 -10.06 -1.03 10.37
N GLU A 47 -10.51 -0.89 9.12
CA GLU A 47 -11.92 -0.98 8.74
C GLU A 47 -12.29 -2.32 8.09
N ILE A 48 -11.32 -3.02 7.49
CA ILE A 48 -11.56 -4.25 6.72
C ILE A 48 -12.17 -5.39 7.52
N GLU A 49 -11.90 -5.45 8.83
CA GLU A 49 -12.44 -6.48 9.72
C GLU A 49 -13.87 -6.17 10.17
N LYS A 50 -14.30 -4.91 10.07
CA LYS A 50 -15.57 -4.44 10.63
C LYS A 50 -16.68 -4.35 9.61
N ASN A 51 -16.34 -4.28 8.31
CA ASN A 51 -17.30 -4.04 7.25
C ASN A 51 -16.90 -4.79 5.97
N GLU A 52 -17.75 -5.75 5.57
CA GLU A 52 -17.57 -6.55 4.36
C GLU A 52 -17.58 -5.71 3.07
N GLU A 53 -18.44 -4.69 2.98
CA GLU A 53 -18.49 -3.76 1.84
C GLU A 53 -17.15 -3.02 1.69
N LYS A 54 -16.60 -2.50 2.80
CA LYS A 54 -15.29 -1.82 2.78
C LYS A 54 -14.15 -2.75 2.41
N ARG A 55 -14.24 -4.03 2.80
CA ARG A 55 -13.27 -5.05 2.40
C ARG A 55 -13.34 -5.29 0.89
N GLU A 56 -14.54 -5.38 0.31
CA GLU A 56 -14.72 -5.52 -1.14
C GLU A 56 -14.19 -4.29 -1.90
N GLU A 57 -14.51 -3.08 -1.44
CA GLU A 57 -13.97 -1.84 -2.01
C GLU A 57 -12.44 -1.81 -2.01
N LEU A 58 -11.81 -2.25 -0.91
CA LEU A 58 -10.35 -2.34 -0.81
C LEU A 58 -9.78 -3.35 -1.82
N VAL A 59 -10.38 -4.52 -1.94
CA VAL A 59 -9.97 -5.56 -2.90
C VAL A 59 -10.06 -5.05 -4.33
N GLU A 60 -11.15 -4.39 -4.69
CA GLU A 60 -11.32 -3.79 -6.03
C GLU A 60 -10.30 -2.67 -6.29
N MET A 61 -10.01 -1.84 -5.28
CA MET A 61 -9.02 -0.79 -5.37
C MET A 61 -7.62 -1.37 -5.63
N ILE A 62 -7.21 -2.37 -4.85
CA ILE A 62 -5.91 -3.05 -5.00
C ILE A 62 -5.80 -3.70 -6.37
N ARG A 63 -6.83 -4.43 -6.82
CA ARG A 63 -6.87 -5.03 -8.16
C ARG A 63 -6.74 -3.99 -9.27
N SER A 64 -7.45 -2.87 -9.15
CA SER A 64 -7.41 -1.78 -10.13
C SER A 64 -6.03 -1.13 -10.21
N LEU A 65 -5.37 -0.93 -9.05
CA LEU A 65 -4.00 -0.44 -8.97
C LEU A 65 -3.04 -1.42 -9.65
N GLN A 66 -3.07 -2.70 -9.26
CA GLN A 66 -2.18 -3.71 -9.83
C GLN A 66 -2.38 -3.92 -11.34
N ALA A 67 -3.62 -3.84 -11.83
CA ALA A 67 -3.93 -3.87 -13.27
C ALA A 67 -3.31 -2.70 -14.04
N SER A 68 -3.03 -1.58 -13.37
CA SER A 68 -2.30 -0.44 -13.96
C SER A 68 -0.77 -0.54 -13.84
N GLY A 69 -0.26 -1.65 -13.30
CA GLY A 69 1.18 -1.93 -13.22
C GLY A 69 1.89 -1.34 -12.01
N VAL A 70 1.15 -0.83 -11.02
CA VAL A 70 1.73 -0.32 -9.76
C VAL A 70 1.72 -1.39 -8.68
N LEU A 71 2.78 -1.41 -7.87
CA LEU A 71 2.84 -2.21 -6.65
C LEU A 71 1.99 -1.55 -5.56
N THR A 72 1.30 -2.36 -4.77
CA THR A 72 0.43 -1.90 -3.68
C THR A 72 1.06 -2.15 -2.33
N ALA A 73 0.99 -1.15 -1.46
CA ALA A 73 1.45 -1.24 -0.07
C ALA A 73 0.37 -0.71 0.87
N ILE A 74 0.34 -1.15 2.12
CA ILE A 74 -0.52 -0.55 3.16
C ILE A 74 0.28 -0.36 4.46
N SER A 75 -0.03 0.70 5.20
CA SER A 75 0.49 0.94 6.55
C SER A 75 -0.58 0.73 7.62
N GLY A 76 -0.19 0.72 8.89
CA GLY A 76 -1.12 0.67 10.02
C GLY A 76 -1.61 -0.74 10.35
N VAL A 77 -0.83 -1.76 10.00
CA VAL A 77 -1.09 -3.14 10.42
C VAL A 77 -0.66 -3.30 11.89
N GLU A 78 -1.61 -3.08 12.80
CA GLU A 78 -1.38 -3.13 14.25
C GLU A 78 -2.00 -4.37 14.91
N ASP A 79 -2.87 -5.08 14.19
CA ASP A 79 -3.59 -6.26 14.69
C ASP A 79 -3.30 -7.49 13.81
N PRO A 80 -2.83 -8.63 14.37
CA PRO A 80 -2.61 -9.87 13.63
C PRO A 80 -3.81 -10.36 12.84
N SER A 81 -5.02 -10.10 13.33
CA SER A 81 -6.27 -10.57 12.70
C SER A 81 -6.48 -9.96 11.32
N THR A 82 -5.87 -8.81 11.02
CA THR A 82 -5.97 -8.16 9.70
C THR A 82 -5.10 -8.81 8.63
N LEU A 83 -4.08 -9.59 9.01
CA LEU A 83 -3.11 -10.16 8.06
C LEU A 83 -3.72 -11.13 7.05
N PRO A 84 -4.52 -12.13 7.45
CA PRO A 84 -5.13 -13.04 6.49
C PRO A 84 -6.00 -12.29 5.47
N THR A 85 -6.78 -11.31 5.95
CA THR A 85 -7.64 -10.49 5.10
C THR A 85 -6.81 -9.66 4.10
N LEU A 86 -5.76 -8.98 4.56
CA LEU A 86 -4.85 -8.22 3.70
C LEU A 86 -4.16 -9.13 2.68
N PHE A 87 -3.71 -10.32 3.07
CA PHE A 87 -3.09 -11.28 2.17
C PHE A 87 -4.06 -11.74 1.08
N MET A 88 -5.31 -12.02 1.44
CA MET A 88 -6.37 -12.39 0.48
C MET A 88 -6.69 -11.29 -0.54
N THR A 89 -6.41 -10.01 -0.22
CA THR A 89 -6.55 -8.92 -1.20
C THR A 89 -5.50 -8.96 -2.31
N GLY A 90 -4.41 -9.70 -2.11
CA GLY A 90 -3.27 -9.77 -3.03
C GLY A 90 -2.32 -8.57 -2.93
N ILE A 91 -2.36 -7.81 -1.83
CA ILE A 91 -1.48 -6.66 -1.62
C ILE A 91 0.01 -7.06 -1.67
N ASN A 92 0.89 -6.20 -2.22
CA ASN A 92 2.30 -6.55 -2.37
C ASN A 92 3.14 -6.33 -1.11
N TYR A 93 2.82 -5.30 -0.33
CA TYR A 93 3.57 -4.95 0.88
C TYR A 93 2.65 -4.53 2.03
N ILE A 94 3.04 -4.87 3.24
CA ILE A 94 2.39 -4.45 4.49
C ILE A 94 3.42 -3.80 5.41
N GLN A 95 2.95 -2.88 6.24
CA GLN A 95 3.75 -2.26 7.29
C GLN A 95 2.88 -1.95 8.50
N GLY A 96 3.39 -2.19 9.69
CA GLY A 96 2.81 -1.71 10.93
C GLY A 96 3.54 -2.30 12.14
N ASN A 97 3.21 -1.80 13.33
CA ASN A 97 3.91 -2.17 14.55
C ASN A 97 3.76 -3.66 14.92
N TYR A 98 2.71 -4.33 14.42
CA TYR A 98 2.59 -5.77 14.58
C TYR A 98 3.70 -6.54 13.84
N ILE A 99 4.11 -6.04 12.67
CA ILE A 99 5.20 -6.63 11.87
C ILE A 99 6.55 -6.25 12.51
N SER A 100 6.76 -4.95 12.71
CA SER A 100 7.90 -4.41 13.44
C SER A 100 7.62 -2.97 13.78
N GLU A 101 7.94 -2.58 15.00
CA GLU A 101 8.09 -1.17 15.34
C GLU A 101 9.28 -0.58 14.57
N PRO A 102 9.34 0.76 14.40
CA PRO A 102 10.52 1.43 13.86
C PRO A 102 11.75 1.07 14.69
N LEU A 103 12.80 0.62 14.01
CA LEU A 103 14.10 0.29 14.62
C LEU A 103 15.10 1.42 14.35
N ASP A 104 16.06 1.59 15.26
CA ASP A 104 17.17 2.52 15.06
C ASP A 104 18.14 2.02 13.96
N ASP A 105 18.25 0.70 13.83
CA ASP A 105 19.10 -0.01 12.87
C ASP A 105 18.28 -0.92 11.93
N LEU A 106 18.86 -1.31 10.79
CA LEU A 106 18.21 -2.15 9.78
C LEU A 106 18.29 -3.65 10.09
N ASP A 107 17.85 -4.03 11.29
CA ASP A 107 18.02 -5.39 11.84
C ASP A 107 16.78 -6.28 11.69
N TYR A 108 15.81 -5.89 10.86
CA TYR A 108 14.62 -6.70 10.60
C TYR A 108 14.96 -7.94 9.76
N ASP A 109 14.62 -9.13 10.26
CA ASP A 109 14.86 -10.41 9.57
C ASP A 109 13.72 -10.80 8.62
N PHE A 110 13.88 -10.44 7.35
CA PHE A 110 12.93 -10.79 6.28
C PHE A 110 12.85 -12.29 5.95
N SER A 111 13.74 -13.14 6.50
CA SER A 111 13.78 -14.57 6.19
C SER A 111 12.97 -15.45 7.15
N SER A 112 12.63 -14.91 8.32
CA SER A 112 11.94 -15.65 9.39
C SER A 112 10.42 -15.68 9.28
N GLU A 113 9.85 -14.78 8.48
CA GLU A 113 8.41 -14.67 8.23
C GLU A 113 8.01 -15.66 7.12
N GLY A 114 7.41 -16.79 7.50
CA GLY A 114 6.83 -17.77 6.56
C GLY A 114 5.52 -17.32 5.92
N LEU A 115 5.40 -16.02 5.64
CA LEU A 115 4.27 -15.38 4.96
C LEU A 115 4.38 -15.49 3.44
#